data_AF-A0A9P1NMT0-F1
#
_entry.id   AF-A0A9P1NMT0-F1
#
_cell.length_a   1.000
_cell.length_b   1.000
_cell.length_c   1.000
_cell.angle_alpha   90.00
_cell.angle_beta   90.00
_cell.angle_gamma   90.00
#
_symmetry.space_group_name_H-M   'P 1'
#
loop_
_entity.id
_entity.type
_entity.pdbx_description
1 polymer ?
#
loop_
_entity_poly.entity_id
_entity_poly.type
_entity_poly.pdbx_seq_one_letter_code
_entity_poly.pdbx_strand_id
1 'polypeptide(L)'
;MILCVIVDPLPGGGPGLPVLAQVQADIERIVPTATAAPLGMGERLAVHWPPSWRSLWLEARTRPRGRRLACVLSLLGKSALLAAILGGGWRVAGFDPDRYRRGMAERSDFRKSAGGPRLVLDVTETEAAAIEAMLAGHAAAGRIRYGTARAAASTVTCLVGDLAADRHVHFVDGADLGFWRASVMLKGMAERELSAQ
;
A
#
# COMPACT_ATOMS: atom_id res chain seq x y z
N MET A 1 8.21 -4.09 -6.65
CA MET A 1 8.66 -3.56 -5.32
C MET A 1 7.80 -2.36 -4.99
N ILE A 2 7.61 -2.02 -3.72
CA ILE A 2 6.68 -0.91 -3.37
C ILE A 2 7.44 0.39 -3.14
N LEU A 3 7.09 1.42 -3.90
CA LEU A 3 7.57 2.79 -3.70
C LEU A 3 6.46 3.65 -3.11
N CYS A 4 6.69 4.16 -1.90
CA CYS A 4 5.88 5.22 -1.30
C CYS A 4 6.42 6.58 -1.73
N VAL A 5 5.56 7.48 -2.19
CA VAL A 5 5.92 8.82 -2.68
C VAL A 5 5.03 9.88 -2.04
N ILE A 6 5.62 10.96 -1.56
CA ILE A 6 4.93 12.14 -1.02
C ILE A 6 5.56 13.39 -1.64
N VAL A 7 4.72 14.30 -2.15
CA VAL A 7 5.18 15.52 -2.84
C VAL A 7 4.40 16.76 -2.38
N ASP A 8 5.08 17.74 -1.81
CA ASP A 8 4.52 19.04 -1.44
C ASP A 8 5.03 20.13 -2.38
N PRO A 9 4.20 21.07 -2.85
CA PRO A 9 4.67 22.16 -3.68
C PRO A 9 5.36 23.24 -2.83
N LEU A 10 6.41 23.89 -3.38
CA LEU A 10 7.10 25.00 -2.72
C LEU A 10 6.33 26.34 -2.79
N PRO A 11 5.51 26.62 -3.82
CA PRO A 11 4.35 27.48 -3.63
C PRO A 11 3.25 26.66 -2.96
N GLY A 12 3.02 26.86 -1.66
CA GLY A 12 1.89 26.25 -0.97
C GLY A 12 0.54 26.70 -1.57
N GLY A 13 -0.48 25.86 -1.47
CA GLY A 13 -1.85 26.21 -1.87
C GLY A 13 -2.08 26.26 -3.39
N GLY A 14 -3.02 27.11 -3.81
CA GLY A 14 -3.47 27.22 -5.21
C GLY A 14 -2.36 27.41 -6.26
N PRO A 15 -1.35 28.28 -6.03
CA PRO A 15 -0.24 28.49 -6.98
C PRO A 15 0.64 27.25 -7.20
N GLY A 16 0.65 26.30 -6.26
CA GLY A 16 1.39 25.04 -6.38
C GLY A 16 0.68 23.97 -7.20
N LEU A 17 -0.62 24.13 -7.48
CA LEU A 17 -1.40 23.11 -8.19
C LEU A 17 -0.86 22.76 -9.59
N PRO A 18 -0.42 23.72 -10.43
CA PRO A 18 0.15 23.39 -11.74
C PRO A 18 1.44 22.58 -11.62
N VAL A 19 2.26 22.86 -10.60
CA VAL A 19 3.49 22.12 -10.33
C VAL A 19 3.16 20.67 -9.94
N LEU A 20 2.17 20.49 -9.07
CA LEU A 20 1.73 19.15 -8.66
C LEU A 20 1.14 18.36 -9.83
N ALA A 21 0.36 19.01 -10.69
CA ALA A 21 -0.19 18.40 -11.90
C ALA A 21 0.93 17.97 -12.86
N GLN A 22 1.96 18.81 -13.03
CA GLN A 22 3.13 18.47 -13.85
C GLN A 22 3.90 17.28 -13.26
N VAL A 23 4.17 17.27 -11.96
CA VAL A 23 4.85 16.14 -11.30
C VAL A 23 4.04 14.86 -11.44
N GLN A 24 2.72 14.92 -11.27
CA GLN A 24 1.86 13.76 -11.46
C GLN A 24 1.89 13.27 -12.91
N ALA A 25 1.88 14.16 -13.91
CA ALA A 25 2.03 13.80 -15.31
C ALA A 25 3.40 13.19 -15.62
N ASP A 26 4.46 13.68 -14.98
CA ASP A 26 5.82 13.14 -15.12
C ASP A 26 5.93 11.74 -14.51
N ILE A 27 5.30 11.50 -13.35
CA ILE A 27 5.19 10.15 -12.75
C ILE A 27 4.43 9.23 -13.70
N GLU A 28 3.27 9.66 -14.23
CA GLU A 28 2.44 8.86 -15.15
C GLU A 28 3.19 8.47 -16.44
N ARG A 29 4.13 9.32 -16.89
CA ARG A 29 4.99 9.02 -18.04
C ARG A 29 6.03 7.94 -17.74
N ILE A 30 6.54 7.89 -16.51
CA ILE A 30 7.51 6.88 -16.08
C ILE A 30 6.79 5.55 -15.84
N VAL A 31 5.71 5.60 -15.07
CA VAL A 31 4.89 4.44 -14.76
C VAL A 31 3.42 4.84 -14.80
N PRO A 32 2.59 4.19 -15.64
CA PRO A 32 1.15 4.43 -15.61
C PRO A 32 0.61 4.05 -14.23
N THR A 33 0.13 5.02 -13.46
CA THR A 33 -0.21 4.76 -12.05
C THR A 33 -1.38 3.80 -11.93
N ALA A 34 -2.24 3.70 -12.95
CA ALA A 34 -3.32 2.72 -13.02
C ALA A 34 -2.82 1.26 -13.01
N THR A 35 -1.68 0.96 -13.65
CA THR A 35 -1.12 -0.39 -13.72
C THR A 35 -0.11 -0.67 -12.58
N ALA A 36 0.38 0.38 -11.93
CA ALA A 36 1.23 0.31 -10.75
C ALA A 36 0.46 0.16 -9.43
N ALA A 37 -0.85 -0.10 -9.46
CA ALA A 37 -1.62 -0.40 -8.27
C ALA A 37 -1.07 -1.66 -7.59
N PRO A 38 -0.72 -1.65 -6.28
CA PRO A 38 -0.14 -2.82 -5.61
C PRO A 38 -1.02 -4.07 -5.64
N LEU A 39 -2.34 -3.87 -5.71
CA LEU A 39 -3.32 -4.96 -5.78
C LEU A 39 -3.68 -5.35 -7.23
N GLY A 40 -3.23 -4.61 -8.24
CA GLY A 40 -3.69 -4.77 -9.62
C GLY A 40 -5.21 -4.62 -9.72
N MET A 41 -5.88 -5.54 -10.41
CA MET A 41 -7.34 -5.73 -10.41
C MET A 41 -7.79 -6.76 -9.35
N GLY A 42 -6.92 -7.11 -8.40
CA GLY A 42 -7.12 -8.09 -7.34
C GLY A 42 -6.42 -9.43 -7.60
N GLU A 43 -5.87 -9.64 -8.79
CA GLU A 43 -5.15 -10.86 -9.19
C GLU A 43 -3.83 -11.05 -8.43
N ARG A 44 -3.25 -9.96 -7.90
CA ARG A 44 -2.00 -10.00 -7.14
C ARG A 44 -2.20 -10.45 -5.69
N LEU A 45 -3.43 -10.69 -5.26
CA LEU A 45 -3.73 -11.24 -3.93
C LEU A 45 -3.41 -12.75 -3.90
N ALA A 46 -2.18 -13.05 -3.51
CA ALA A 46 -1.73 -14.42 -3.28
C ALA A 46 -2.11 -14.90 -1.87
N VAL A 47 -2.68 -16.10 -1.78
CA VAL A 47 -2.91 -16.75 -0.48
C VAL A 47 -1.70 -17.59 -0.13
N HIS A 48 -1.13 -17.34 1.03
CA HIS A 48 -0.05 -18.15 1.56
C HIS A 48 -0.59 -19.17 2.56
N TRP A 49 -0.36 -20.44 2.26
CA TRP A 49 -0.63 -21.57 3.14
C TRP A 49 0.58 -22.50 3.14
N PRO A 50 1.07 -22.96 4.31
CA PRO A 50 0.51 -22.76 5.64
C PRO A 50 0.78 -21.37 6.25
N PRO A 51 0.04 -20.95 7.30
CA PRO A 51 0.32 -19.73 8.03
C PRO A 51 1.67 -19.84 8.73
N SER A 52 2.33 -18.71 8.94
CA SER A 52 3.61 -18.70 9.67
C SER A 52 3.44 -19.27 11.09
N TRP A 53 4.45 -20.01 11.56
CA TRP A 53 4.46 -20.53 12.93
C TRP A 53 4.27 -19.43 13.98
N ARG A 54 4.87 -18.25 13.73
CA ARG A 54 4.73 -17.07 14.59
C ARG A 54 3.27 -16.65 14.73
N SER A 55 2.52 -16.60 13.63
CA SER A 55 1.09 -16.24 13.64
C SER A 55 0.25 -17.27 14.42
N LEU A 56 0.48 -18.56 14.19
CA LEU A 56 -0.22 -19.64 14.92
C LEU A 56 0.07 -19.58 16.42
N TRP A 57 1.32 -19.32 16.80
CA TRP A 57 1.73 -19.20 18.20
C TRP A 57 1.13 -17.96 18.88
N LEU A 58 1.09 -16.82 18.19
CA LEU A 58 0.48 -15.57 18.68
C LEU A 58 -1.01 -15.72 19.00
N GLU A 59 -1.74 -16.51 18.20
CA GLU A 59 -3.15 -16.80 18.47
C GLU A 59 -3.29 -17.89 19.55
N ALA A 60 -2.52 -18.97 19.48
CA ALA A 60 -2.61 -20.06 20.45
C ALA A 60 -2.29 -19.61 21.89
N ARG A 61 -1.37 -18.63 22.08
CA ARG A 61 -1.01 -18.13 23.41
C ARG A 61 -2.14 -17.36 24.10
N THR A 62 -3.12 -16.85 23.35
CA THR A 62 -4.33 -16.21 23.92
C THR A 62 -5.29 -17.24 24.53
N ARG A 63 -5.07 -18.54 24.26
CA ARG A 63 -5.88 -19.65 24.76
C ARG A 63 -5.26 -20.36 25.97
N PRO A 64 -6.09 -20.98 26.84
CA PRO A 64 -5.62 -21.83 27.93
C PRO A 64 -4.73 -22.99 27.42
N ARG A 65 -3.74 -23.40 28.22
CA ARG A 65 -2.71 -24.40 27.82
C ARG A 65 -3.30 -25.67 27.21
N GLY A 66 -4.34 -26.25 27.80
CA GLY A 66 -4.99 -27.48 27.31
C GLY A 66 -5.73 -27.35 25.97
N ARG A 67 -6.02 -26.12 25.51
CA ARG A 67 -6.74 -25.87 24.25
C ARG A 67 -5.85 -25.36 23.12
N ARG A 68 -4.53 -25.22 23.36
CA ARG A 68 -3.60 -24.66 22.38
C ARG A 68 -3.46 -25.52 21.14
N LEU A 69 -3.31 -26.84 21.30
CA LEU A 69 -3.20 -27.76 20.16
C LEU A 69 -4.48 -27.76 19.32
N ALA A 70 -5.65 -27.86 19.97
CA ALA A 70 -6.93 -27.78 19.28
C ALA A 70 -7.11 -26.42 18.56
N CYS A 71 -6.66 -25.32 19.17
CA CYS A 71 -6.65 -24.00 18.54
C CYS A 71 -5.80 -24.00 17.28
N VAL A 72 -4.54 -24.46 17.35
CA VAL A 72 -3.63 -24.55 16.19
C VAL A 72 -4.23 -25.41 15.08
N LEU A 73 -4.72 -26.61 15.40
CA LEU A 73 -5.36 -27.49 14.41
C LEU A 73 -6.60 -26.84 13.77
N SER A 74 -7.41 -26.15 14.57
CA SER A 74 -8.59 -25.45 14.05
C SER A 74 -8.24 -24.27 13.15
N LEU A 75 -7.18 -23.52 13.48
CA LEU A 75 -6.68 -22.41 12.66
C LEU A 75 -6.11 -22.94 11.35
N LEU A 76 -5.37 -24.04 11.43
CA LEU A 76 -4.87 -24.73 10.26
C LEU A 76 -6.04 -25.16 9.35
N GLY A 77 -7.02 -25.89 9.86
CA GLY A 77 -8.18 -26.28 9.06
C GLY A 77 -8.93 -25.11 8.43
N LYS A 78 -9.15 -24.02 9.20
CA LYS A 78 -9.84 -22.81 8.71
C LYS A 78 -9.06 -22.08 7.63
N SER A 79 -7.75 -21.86 7.81
CA SER A 79 -6.97 -21.17 6.79
C SER A 79 -6.70 -22.05 5.56
N ALA A 80 -6.66 -23.38 5.71
CA ALA A 80 -6.63 -24.30 4.57
C ALA A 80 -7.92 -24.21 3.73
N LEU A 81 -9.08 -24.19 4.40
CA LEU A 81 -10.37 -23.98 3.74
C LEU A 81 -10.41 -22.62 3.03
N LEU A 82 -9.98 -21.55 3.69
CA LEU A 82 -9.92 -20.21 3.09
C LEU A 82 -8.99 -20.18 1.87
N ALA A 83 -7.82 -20.83 1.96
CA ALA A 83 -6.87 -20.95 0.86
C ALA A 83 -7.44 -21.76 -0.31
N ALA A 84 -8.19 -22.83 -0.04
CA ALA A 84 -8.87 -23.60 -1.07
C ALA A 84 -9.98 -22.79 -1.77
N ILE A 85 -10.77 -22.02 -1.02
CA ILE A 85 -11.84 -21.17 -1.59
C ILE A 85 -11.26 -20.08 -2.46
N LEU A 86 -10.27 -19.33 -1.94
CA LEU A 86 -9.64 -18.22 -2.67
C LEU A 86 -8.78 -18.73 -3.83
N GLY A 87 -8.02 -19.81 -3.64
CA GLY A 87 -7.13 -20.37 -4.67
C GLY A 87 -7.86 -21.19 -5.74
N GLY A 88 -8.93 -21.90 -5.37
CA GLY A 88 -9.68 -22.80 -6.27
C GLY A 88 -10.86 -22.16 -7.00
N GLY A 89 -11.20 -20.90 -6.70
CA GLY A 89 -12.30 -20.19 -7.37
C GLY A 89 -13.70 -20.71 -7.01
N TRP A 90 -13.81 -21.51 -5.94
CA TRP A 90 -15.08 -22.12 -5.57
C TRP A 90 -16.03 -21.09 -4.96
N ARG A 91 -17.25 -21.02 -5.51
CA ARG A 91 -18.33 -20.23 -4.93
C ARG A 91 -18.95 -21.00 -3.78
N VAL A 92 -18.78 -20.50 -2.56
CA VAL A 92 -19.28 -21.15 -1.35
C VAL A 92 -20.23 -20.21 -0.62
N ALA A 93 -21.46 -20.64 -0.36
CA ALA A 93 -22.45 -19.92 0.45
C ALA A 93 -22.65 -18.43 0.06
N GLY A 94 -22.62 -18.12 -1.24
CA GLY A 94 -22.76 -16.74 -1.76
C GLY A 94 -21.47 -15.92 -1.78
N PHE A 95 -20.35 -16.47 -1.31
CA PHE A 95 -19.03 -15.87 -1.46
C PHE A 95 -18.46 -16.19 -2.85
N ASP A 96 -18.12 -15.15 -3.60
CA ASP A 96 -17.40 -15.24 -4.88
C ASP A 96 -15.98 -14.66 -4.68
N PRO A 97 -14.93 -15.49 -4.75
CA PRO A 97 -13.56 -15.07 -4.50
C PRO A 97 -13.05 -14.05 -5.52
N ASP A 98 -13.51 -14.10 -6.77
CA ASP A 98 -13.10 -13.15 -7.81
C ASP A 98 -13.79 -11.81 -7.62
N ARG A 99 -15.07 -11.83 -7.22
CA ARG A 99 -15.77 -10.61 -6.80
C ARG A 99 -15.09 -9.97 -5.60
N TYR A 100 -14.68 -10.77 -4.61
CA TYR A 100 -13.96 -10.28 -3.44
C TYR A 100 -12.62 -9.63 -3.82
N ARG A 101 -11.82 -10.28 -4.66
CA ARG A 101 -10.53 -9.74 -5.15
C ARG A 101 -10.70 -8.42 -5.89
N ARG A 102 -11.65 -8.34 -6.81
CA ARG A 102 -11.94 -7.10 -7.56
C ARG A 102 -12.39 -5.97 -6.63
N GLY A 103 -13.33 -6.25 -5.73
CA GLY A 103 -13.80 -5.25 -4.76
C GLY A 103 -12.68 -4.73 -3.85
N MET A 104 -11.71 -5.59 -3.50
CA MET A 104 -10.54 -5.20 -2.73
C MET A 104 -9.61 -4.24 -3.50
N ALA A 105 -9.40 -4.47 -4.79
CA ALA A 105 -8.61 -3.59 -5.64
C ALA A 105 -9.32 -2.25 -5.92
N GLU A 106 -10.60 -2.30 -6.30
CA GLU A 106 -11.41 -1.13 -6.64
C GLU A 106 -11.53 -0.11 -5.50
N ARG A 107 -11.48 -0.57 -4.25
CA ARG A 107 -11.60 0.27 -3.04
C ARG A 107 -10.29 0.53 -2.32
N SER A 108 -9.17 0.40 -3.04
CA SER A 108 -7.84 0.65 -2.48
C SER A 108 -7.39 2.09 -2.73
N ASP A 109 -6.83 2.72 -1.71
CA ASP A 109 -6.44 4.14 -1.73
C ASP A 109 -4.98 4.38 -2.12
N PHE A 110 -4.41 3.53 -2.99
CA PHE A 110 -2.99 3.62 -3.35
C PHE A 110 -2.59 4.96 -4.00
N ARG A 111 -3.58 5.73 -4.49
CA ARG A 111 -3.48 7.14 -4.91
C ARG A 111 -4.28 8.03 -3.96
N LYS A 112 -3.58 8.73 -3.06
CA LYS A 112 -4.18 9.66 -2.09
C LYS A 112 -3.91 11.10 -2.53
N SER A 113 -4.89 11.97 -2.33
CA SER A 113 -4.77 13.41 -2.60
C SER A 113 -4.93 14.18 -1.28
N ALA A 114 -3.81 14.63 -0.71
CA ALA A 114 -3.79 15.34 0.58
C ALA A 114 -2.88 16.59 0.48
N GLY A 115 -3.29 17.55 -0.35
CA GLY A 115 -2.48 18.74 -0.68
C GLY A 115 -1.37 18.49 -1.72
N GLY A 116 -1.34 17.29 -2.33
CA GLY A 116 -0.39 16.87 -3.35
C GLY A 116 -0.49 15.36 -3.64
N PRO A 117 0.34 14.80 -4.54
CA PRO A 117 0.44 13.36 -4.82
C PRO A 117 0.98 12.58 -3.62
N ARG A 118 0.23 11.56 -3.19
CA ARG A 118 0.59 10.64 -2.11
C ARG A 118 0.34 9.24 -2.64
N LEU A 119 1.41 8.56 -3.05
CA LEU A 119 1.31 7.36 -3.87
C LEU A 119 1.96 6.18 -3.16
N VAL A 120 1.39 5.00 -3.36
CA VAL A 120 2.01 3.71 -3.04
C VAL A 120 1.95 2.87 -4.31
N LEU A 121 3.09 2.73 -4.97
CA LEU A 121 3.18 2.17 -6.32
C LEU A 121 3.96 0.87 -6.29
N ASP A 122 3.46 -0.16 -6.98
CA ASP A 122 4.24 -1.35 -7.30
C ASP A 122 5.01 -1.12 -8.60
N VAL A 123 6.32 -0.92 -8.45
CA VAL A 123 7.24 -0.50 -9.51
C VAL A 123 8.45 -1.43 -9.57
N THR A 124 9.19 -1.36 -10.66
CA THR A 124 10.53 -1.93 -10.81
C THR A 124 11.59 -1.03 -10.15
N GLU A 125 12.78 -1.57 -9.88
CA GLU A 125 13.90 -0.77 -9.37
C GLU A 125 14.30 0.36 -10.32
N THR A 126 14.20 0.12 -11.63
CA THR A 126 14.49 1.12 -12.67
C THR A 126 13.47 2.24 -12.69
N GLU A 127 12.18 1.93 -12.58
CA GLU A 127 11.12 2.93 -12.48
C GLU A 127 11.22 3.72 -11.17
N ALA A 128 11.53 3.05 -10.05
CA ALA A 128 11.73 3.73 -8.77
C ALA A 128 12.89 4.73 -8.84
N ALA A 129 14.02 4.32 -9.40
CA ALA A 129 15.17 5.22 -9.61
C ALA A 129 14.83 6.38 -10.55
N ALA A 130 14.06 6.14 -11.61
CA ALA A 130 13.63 7.19 -12.54
C ALA A 130 12.69 8.21 -11.86
N ILE A 131 11.74 7.74 -11.03
CA ILE A 131 10.85 8.61 -10.24
C ILE A 131 11.66 9.46 -9.27
N GLU A 132 12.56 8.84 -8.51
CA GLU A 132 13.41 9.54 -7.53
C GLU A 132 14.30 10.59 -8.20
N ALA A 133 14.91 10.27 -9.35
CA ALA A 133 15.72 11.22 -10.11
C ALA A 133 14.90 12.40 -10.65
N MET A 134 13.69 12.12 -11.16
CA MET A 134 12.76 13.15 -11.63
C MET A 134 12.34 14.09 -10.49
N LEU A 135 11.98 13.54 -9.32
CA LEU A 135 11.62 14.32 -8.14
C LEU A 135 12.80 15.16 -7.63
N ALA A 136 14.01 14.59 -7.62
CA ALA A 136 15.22 15.31 -7.27
C ALA A 136 15.47 16.51 -8.21
N GLY A 137 15.18 16.38 -9.50
CA GLY A 137 15.25 17.48 -10.47
C GLY A 137 14.28 18.62 -10.16
N HIS A 138 13.01 18.31 -9.85
CA HIS A 138 12.03 19.34 -9.46
C HIS A 138 12.37 19.98 -8.11
N ALA A 139 12.91 19.22 -7.16
CA ALA A 139 13.40 19.72 -5.88
C ALA A 139 14.59 20.68 -6.05
N ALA A 140 15.59 20.31 -6.86
CA ALA A 140 16.74 21.16 -7.16
C ALA A 140 16.34 22.47 -7.85
N ALA A 141 15.25 22.44 -8.62
CA ALA A 141 14.65 23.63 -9.23
C ALA A 141 13.77 24.46 -8.26
N GLY A 142 13.69 24.10 -6.98
CA GLY A 142 12.90 24.81 -5.97
C GLY A 142 11.38 24.76 -6.21
N ARG A 143 10.89 23.73 -6.91
CA ARG A 143 9.46 23.60 -7.25
C ARG A 143 8.66 22.80 -6.24
N ILE A 144 9.28 21.77 -5.66
CA ILE A 144 8.65 20.84 -4.72
C ILE A 144 9.58 20.49 -3.56
N ARG A 145 8.98 20.01 -2.48
CA ARG A 145 9.59 19.09 -1.52
C ARG A 145 9.04 17.70 -1.76
N TYR A 146 9.85 16.68 -1.52
CA TYR A 146 9.38 15.31 -1.66
C TYR A 146 9.99 14.39 -0.61
N GLY A 147 9.35 13.24 -0.45
CA GLY A 147 9.89 12.12 0.30
C GLY A 147 9.52 10.81 -0.40
N THR A 148 10.47 9.88 -0.43
CA THR A 148 10.25 8.53 -0.94
C THR A 148 10.68 7.49 0.08
N ALA A 149 10.07 6.31 -0.02
CA ALA A 149 10.53 5.13 0.71
C ALA A 149 10.27 3.87 -0.10
N ARG A 150 11.30 3.04 -0.25
CA ARG A 150 11.20 1.71 -0.86
C ARG A 150 10.82 0.68 0.22
N ALA A 151 9.96 -0.25 -0.14
CA ALA A 151 9.51 -1.36 0.68
C ALA A 151 9.41 -2.66 -0.14
N ALA A 152 9.66 -3.80 0.51
CA ALA A 152 9.66 -5.10 -0.15
C ALA A 152 8.26 -5.62 -0.50
N ALA A 153 7.23 -5.13 0.20
CA ALA A 153 5.84 -5.54 0.01
C ALA A 153 4.88 -4.39 0.37
N SER A 154 3.61 -4.51 -0.01
CA SER A 154 2.55 -3.60 0.41
C SER A 154 1.84 -4.16 1.64
N THR A 155 1.48 -3.28 2.57
CA THR A 155 0.58 -3.57 3.68
C THR A 155 -0.80 -3.00 3.37
N VAL A 156 -1.84 -3.80 3.57
CA VAL A 156 -3.23 -3.38 3.43
C VAL A 156 -3.91 -3.39 4.78
N THR A 157 -4.54 -2.28 5.14
CA THR A 157 -5.39 -2.16 6.32
C THR A 157 -6.83 -1.96 5.89
N CYS A 158 -7.69 -2.92 6.23
CA CYS A 158 -9.10 -2.85 5.90
C CYS A 158 -9.87 -2.10 6.99
N LEU A 159 -10.49 -0.98 6.66
CA LEU A 159 -11.53 -0.40 7.51
C LEU A 159 -12.87 -1.02 7.12
N VAL A 160 -13.37 -1.89 7.99
CA VAL A 160 -14.57 -2.68 7.74
C VAL A 160 -15.73 -2.09 8.53
N GLY A 161 -16.74 -1.56 7.82
CA GLY A 161 -18.02 -1.21 8.42
C GLY A 161 -18.98 -2.40 8.43
N ASP A 162 -19.25 -2.96 7.26
CA ASP A 162 -20.08 -4.15 7.07
C ASP A 162 -19.54 -4.97 5.89
N LEU A 163 -19.03 -6.17 6.17
CA LEU A 163 -18.46 -7.07 5.17
C LEU A 163 -19.53 -7.60 4.21
N ALA A 164 -20.74 -7.89 4.71
CA ALA A 164 -21.80 -8.47 3.91
C ALA A 164 -22.42 -7.44 2.96
N ALA A 165 -22.48 -6.17 3.39
CA ALA A 165 -22.91 -5.05 2.56
C ALA A 165 -21.79 -4.42 1.73
N ASP A 166 -20.59 -5.02 1.69
CA ASP A 166 -19.47 -4.57 0.88
C ASP A 166 -19.04 -3.11 1.20
N ARG A 167 -19.24 -2.67 2.45
CA ARG A 167 -18.88 -1.33 2.94
C ARG A 167 -17.55 -1.39 3.68
N HIS A 168 -16.47 -1.37 2.92
CA HIS A 168 -15.11 -1.33 3.47
C HIS A 168 -14.18 -0.51 2.55
N VAL A 169 -13.15 0.09 3.14
CA VAL A 169 -12.09 0.83 2.43
C VAL A 169 -10.75 0.21 2.77
N HIS A 170 -9.87 0.09 1.77
CA HIS A 170 -8.54 -0.51 1.93
C HIS A 170 -7.47 0.58 1.90
N PHE A 171 -6.83 0.78 3.05
CA PHE A 171 -5.68 1.65 3.18
C PHE A 171 -4.41 0.91 2.78
N VAL A 172 -3.71 1.38 1.76
CA VAL A 172 -2.47 0.77 1.24
C VAL A 172 -1.26 1.56 1.72
N ASP A 173 -0.27 0.86 2.26
CA ASP A 173 1.04 1.37 2.68
C ASP A 173 2.16 0.44 2.18
N GLY A 174 3.42 0.87 2.19
CA GLY A 174 4.58 0.00 2.11
C GLY A 174 4.83 -0.72 3.44
N ALA A 175 5.34 -1.94 3.37
CA ALA A 175 5.84 -2.68 4.52
C ALA A 175 6.86 -1.85 5.33
N ASP A 176 6.93 -2.14 6.63
CA ASP A 176 7.80 -1.41 7.58
C ASP A 176 7.51 0.11 7.62
N LEU A 177 6.22 0.46 7.54
CA LEU A 177 5.70 1.84 7.62
C LEU A 177 6.28 2.74 6.51
N GLY A 178 6.20 2.29 5.26
CA GLY A 178 6.79 2.97 4.11
C GLY A 178 6.34 4.44 3.98
N PHE A 179 5.06 4.71 4.15
CA PHE A 179 4.50 6.06 4.04
C PHE A 179 4.99 6.99 5.15
N TRP A 180 5.18 6.46 6.37
CA TRP A 180 5.79 7.20 7.47
C TRP A 180 7.26 7.54 7.17
N ARG A 181 8.03 6.57 6.64
CA ARG A 181 9.44 6.79 6.26
C ARG A 181 9.59 7.85 5.18
N ALA A 182 8.71 7.84 4.17
CA ALA A 182 8.65 8.89 3.14
C ALA A 182 8.35 10.27 3.78
N SER A 183 7.44 10.31 4.75
CA SER A 183 7.11 11.55 5.47
C SER A 183 8.30 12.11 6.28
N VAL A 184 9.11 11.23 6.87
CA VAL A 184 10.34 11.62 7.59
C VAL A 184 11.34 12.26 6.63
N MET A 185 11.55 11.67 5.45
CA MET A 185 12.43 12.26 4.43
C MET A 185 11.98 13.66 4.01
N LEU A 186 10.69 13.83 3.74
CA LEU A 186 10.09 15.11 3.37
C LEU A 186 10.32 16.19 4.43
N LYS A 187 10.09 15.85 5.71
CA LYS A 187 10.35 16.77 6.84
C LYS A 187 11.82 17.14 6.95
N GLY A 188 12.72 16.17 6.84
CA GLY A 188 14.15 16.43 6.86
C GLY A 188 14.61 17.33 5.71
N MET A 189 13.95 17.29 4.54
CA MET A 189 14.20 18.24 3.46
C MET A 189 13.79 19.66 3.85
N ALA A 190 12.59 19.83 4.40
CA ALA A 190 12.11 21.13 4.87
C ALA A 190 13.03 21.74 5.96
N GLU A 191 13.50 20.93 6.91
CA GLU A 191 14.42 21.36 7.98
C GLU A 191 15.79 21.82 7.45
N ARG A 192 16.34 21.12 6.45
CA ARG A 192 17.61 21.52 5.80
C ARG A 192 17.49 22.85 5.07
N GLU A 193 16.36 23.10 4.41
CA GLU A 193 16.11 24.38 3.74
C GLU A 193 15.97 25.53 4.74
N LEU A 194 15.31 25.30 5.88
CA LEU A 194 15.19 26.28 6.97
C LEU A 194 16.56 26.62 7.58
N SER A 195 17.46 25.64 7.68
CA SER A 195 18.81 25.83 8.24
C SER A 195 19.79 26.47 7.26
N ALA A 196 19.47 26.51 5.97
CA ALA A 196 20.28 27.10 4.91
C ALA A 196 19.92 28.57 4.59
N GLN A 197 18.88 29.10 5.25
CA GLN A 197 18.43 30.50 5.17
C GLN A 197 18.97 31.29 6.36
#